data_AF-A0A1E5P3U2-F1
#
_entry.id   AF-A0A1E5P3U2-F1
#
_cell.length_a   1.000
_cell.length_b   1.000
_cell.length_c   1.000
_cell.angle_alpha   90.00
_cell.angle_beta   90.00
_cell.angle_gamma   90.00
#
_symmetry.space_group_name_H-M   'P 1'
#
loop_
_entity.id
_entity.type
_entity.pdbx_description
1 polymer ?
#
loop_
_entity_poly.entity_id
_entity_poly.type
_entity_poly.pdbx_seq_one_letter_code
_entity_poly.pdbx_strand_id
1 'polypeptide(L)'
;MPQPEIEIRGLHKAFGDNHVLRGIDLDVARGDVVCVIGPSGSGKSTLLRCVNLLEEPSSGTVFVGGTEVTDIEVDIDAVRRRIGMVFQQFNLFPHVTVTENLVLPQRRVLGRGKAEAAKVARENLERVGLADKADAYPAQLSGGQQQRVAIARALSMGPEVMLFDEPTSALDPELVGDVLSVMRVLASEGMTMMVVTHEMSFAREVADRVVFMDGGVIVEEGPAAQVVGDPRHPRTRDFLNRILDPSAAEAPGADAGGPAAD
;
A
#
# COMPACT_ATOMS: atom_id res chain seq x y z
N MET A 1 -7.27 -15.89 20.63
CA MET A 1 -6.63 -15.62 19.32
C MET A 1 -5.65 -14.46 19.55
N PRO A 2 -4.48 -14.44 18.89
CA PRO A 2 -3.60 -13.28 18.96
C PRO A 2 -4.34 -12.04 18.44
N GLN A 3 -4.09 -10.88 19.03
CA GLN A 3 -4.68 -9.60 18.62
C GLN A 3 -4.11 -9.21 17.24
N PRO A 4 -4.93 -8.69 16.31
CA PRO A 4 -4.44 -8.20 15.02
C PRO A 4 -3.47 -7.03 15.19
N GLU A 5 -2.53 -6.88 14.25
CA GLU A 5 -1.58 -5.76 14.21
C GLU A 5 -2.27 -4.49 13.69
N ILE A 6 -3.24 -4.64 12.79
CA ILE A 6 -4.14 -3.56 12.37
C ILE A 6 -5.57 -4.05 12.54
N GLU A 7 -6.38 -3.28 13.28
CA GLU A 7 -7.80 -3.54 13.49
C GLU A 7 -8.61 -2.33 13.03
N ILE A 8 -9.55 -2.53 12.12
CA ILE A 8 -10.45 -1.49 11.62
C ILE A 8 -11.88 -1.94 11.92
N ARG A 9 -12.67 -1.06 12.55
CA ARG A 9 -14.05 -1.34 12.92
C ARG A 9 -14.99 -0.23 12.49
N GLY A 10 -16.00 -0.57 11.72
CA GLY A 10 -17.06 0.33 11.27
C GLY A 10 -16.54 1.64 10.68
N LEU A 11 -15.44 1.61 9.92
CA LEU A 11 -14.77 2.83 9.48
C LEU A 11 -15.58 3.56 8.39
N HIS A 12 -15.90 4.82 8.63
CA HIS A 12 -16.52 5.71 7.66
C HIS A 12 -15.64 6.92 7.36
N LYS A 13 -15.71 7.39 6.12
CA LYS A 13 -15.05 8.64 5.70
C LYS A 13 -15.89 9.31 4.62
N ALA A 14 -16.24 10.56 4.85
CA ALA A 14 -16.86 11.44 3.88
C ALA A 14 -16.01 12.69 3.65
N PHE A 15 -16.05 13.20 2.43
CA PHE A 15 -15.52 14.53 2.07
C PHE A 15 -16.70 15.39 1.62
N GLY A 16 -17.21 16.22 2.53
CA GLY A 16 -18.52 16.87 2.36
C GLY A 16 -19.61 15.80 2.20
N ASP A 17 -20.41 15.90 1.15
CA ASP A 17 -21.51 14.95 0.88
C ASP A 17 -21.02 13.63 0.22
N ASN A 18 -19.75 13.54 -0.16
CA ASN A 18 -19.20 12.36 -0.83
C ASN A 18 -18.71 11.33 0.19
N HIS A 19 -19.51 10.28 0.43
CA HIS A 19 -19.17 9.15 1.30
C HIS A 19 -18.26 8.16 0.57
N VAL A 20 -16.96 8.17 0.92
CA VAL A 20 -15.90 7.37 0.31
C VAL A 20 -15.71 6.03 1.00
N LEU A 21 -15.77 5.98 2.34
CA LEU A 21 -15.76 4.73 3.11
C LEU A 21 -17.08 4.57 3.86
N ARG A 22 -17.68 3.38 3.79
CA ARG A 22 -19.07 3.11 4.19
C ARG A 22 -19.16 1.95 5.18
N GLY A 23 -18.38 1.99 6.26
CA GLY A 23 -18.40 0.98 7.32
C GLY A 23 -17.48 -0.18 6.96
N ILE A 24 -16.17 0.07 6.99
CA ILE A 24 -15.16 -0.95 6.73
C ILE A 24 -14.80 -1.66 8.04
N ASP A 25 -14.83 -2.98 8.02
CA ASP A 25 -14.26 -3.86 9.04
C ASP A 25 -13.13 -4.67 8.41
N LEU A 26 -11.92 -4.59 8.97
CA LEU A 26 -10.74 -5.28 8.43
C LEU A 26 -9.75 -5.60 9.54
N ASP A 27 -9.20 -6.81 9.51
CA ASP A 27 -8.13 -7.27 10.40
C ASP A 27 -6.90 -7.68 9.60
N VAL A 28 -5.74 -7.19 10.03
CA VAL A 28 -4.42 -7.61 9.52
C VAL A 28 -3.65 -8.22 10.67
N ALA A 29 -3.36 -9.52 10.62
CA ALA A 29 -2.56 -10.16 11.66
C ALA A 29 -1.08 -9.78 11.52
N ARG A 30 -0.32 -9.96 12.60
CA ARG A 30 1.12 -9.68 12.58
C ARG A 30 1.83 -10.61 11.60
N GLY A 31 2.59 -10.03 10.68
CA GLY A 31 3.31 -10.73 9.62
C GLY A 31 2.46 -11.06 8.39
N ASP A 32 1.14 -10.76 8.41
CA ASP A 32 0.29 -10.95 7.24
C ASP A 32 0.58 -9.87 6.18
N VAL A 33 0.49 -10.28 4.92
CA VAL A 33 0.44 -9.41 3.75
C VAL A 33 -0.99 -9.34 3.24
N VAL A 34 -1.63 -8.19 3.40
CA VAL A 34 -2.99 -7.93 2.90
C VAL A 34 -2.94 -7.01 1.70
N CYS A 35 -3.37 -7.51 0.54
CA CYS A 35 -3.49 -6.71 -0.68
C CYS A 35 -4.92 -6.16 -0.84
N VAL A 36 -5.05 -4.86 -1.01
CA VAL A 36 -6.32 -4.17 -1.27
C VAL A 36 -6.41 -3.83 -2.75
N ILE A 37 -7.39 -4.40 -3.43
CA ILE A 37 -7.61 -4.25 -4.87
C ILE A 37 -9.02 -3.68 -5.14
N GLY A 38 -9.23 -3.17 -6.34
CA GLY A 38 -10.54 -2.65 -6.75
C GLY A 38 -10.45 -1.46 -7.70
N PRO A 39 -11.58 -1.02 -8.28
CA PRO A 39 -11.61 0.10 -9.23
C PRO A 39 -11.14 1.42 -8.60
N SER A 40 -10.76 2.37 -9.45
CA SER A 40 -10.46 3.73 -9.01
C SER A 40 -11.69 4.36 -8.34
N GLY A 41 -11.46 5.11 -7.25
CA GLY A 41 -12.54 5.74 -6.48
C GLY A 41 -13.24 4.83 -5.46
N SER A 42 -12.83 3.56 -5.30
CA SER A 42 -13.43 2.66 -4.30
C SER A 42 -12.99 2.92 -2.85
N GLY A 43 -12.07 3.87 -2.63
CA GLY A 43 -11.61 4.28 -1.30
C GLY A 43 -10.35 3.58 -0.78
N LYS A 44 -9.65 2.76 -1.59
CA LYS A 44 -8.44 2.00 -1.18
C LYS A 44 -7.35 2.88 -0.54
N SER A 45 -6.94 3.94 -1.22
CA SER A 45 -5.93 4.88 -0.70
C SER A 45 -6.42 5.64 0.52
N THR A 46 -7.72 5.98 0.57
CA THR A 46 -8.35 6.63 1.73
C THR A 46 -8.32 5.71 2.94
N LEU A 47 -8.66 4.43 2.78
CA LEU A 47 -8.58 3.41 3.82
C LEU A 47 -7.15 3.32 4.37
N LEU A 48 -6.15 3.20 3.49
CA LEU A 48 -4.74 3.10 3.88
C LEU A 48 -4.25 4.36 4.62
N ARG A 49 -4.71 5.55 4.21
CA ARG A 49 -4.40 6.82 4.88
C ARG A 49 -5.08 6.98 6.23
N CYS A 50 -6.27 6.41 6.43
CA CYS A 50 -6.91 6.36 7.73
C CYS A 50 -6.15 5.48 8.72
N VAL A 51 -5.50 4.39 8.26
CA VAL A 51 -4.65 3.55 9.14
C VAL A 51 -3.50 4.33 9.78
N ASN A 52 -2.88 5.25 9.03
CA ASN A 52 -1.80 6.11 9.53
C ASN A 52 -2.27 7.49 10.02
N LEU A 53 -3.59 7.68 10.14
CA LEU A 53 -4.24 8.97 10.44
C LEU A 53 -3.68 10.15 9.62
N LEU A 54 -3.37 9.90 8.33
CA LEU A 54 -3.13 10.96 7.35
C LEU A 54 -4.44 11.52 6.81
N GLU A 55 -5.50 10.73 6.92
CA GLU A 55 -6.88 11.15 6.72
C GLU A 55 -7.68 10.80 7.97
N GLU A 56 -8.28 11.80 8.61
CA GLU A 56 -9.11 11.60 9.79
C GLU A 56 -10.43 10.91 9.39
N PRO A 57 -10.77 9.74 9.96
CA PRO A 57 -12.06 9.10 9.72
C PRO A 57 -13.24 9.98 10.18
N SER A 58 -14.38 9.84 9.53
CA SER A 58 -15.62 10.52 9.97
C SER A 58 -16.29 9.78 11.14
N SER A 59 -16.13 8.46 11.21
CA SER A 59 -16.51 7.62 12.35
C SER A 59 -15.87 6.24 12.24
N GLY A 60 -16.04 5.42 13.28
CA GLY A 60 -15.37 4.13 13.42
C GLY A 60 -14.03 4.26 14.10
N THR A 61 -13.38 3.12 14.34
CA THR A 61 -12.13 3.06 15.11
C THR A 61 -11.06 2.32 14.33
N VAL A 62 -9.82 2.74 14.53
CA VAL A 62 -8.64 2.08 13.96
C VAL A 62 -7.65 1.82 15.07
N PHE A 63 -7.13 0.60 15.18
CA PHE A 63 -6.04 0.24 16.08
C PHE A 63 -4.83 -0.21 15.28
N VAL A 64 -3.64 0.21 15.73
CA VAL A 64 -2.35 -0.25 15.19
C VAL A 64 -1.43 -0.65 16.34
N GLY A 65 -0.94 -1.90 16.32
CA GLY A 65 -0.11 -2.47 17.38
C GLY A 65 -0.76 -2.32 18.76
N GLY A 66 -2.08 -2.55 18.84
CA GLY A 66 -2.88 -2.43 20.06
C GLY A 66 -3.21 -1.00 20.53
N THR A 67 -2.77 0.05 19.82
CA THR A 67 -3.10 1.45 20.15
C THR A 67 -4.22 1.97 19.25
N GLU A 68 -5.28 2.53 19.83
CA GLU A 68 -6.32 3.20 19.06
C GLU A 68 -5.78 4.50 18.47
N VAL A 69 -5.68 4.59 17.14
CA VAL A 69 -5.14 5.76 16.44
C VAL A 69 -6.19 6.86 16.24
N THR A 70 -7.47 6.52 16.40
CA THR A 70 -8.62 7.44 16.31
C THR A 70 -8.99 8.07 17.64
N ASP A 71 -8.37 7.67 18.75
CA ASP A 71 -8.59 8.28 20.05
C ASP A 71 -8.03 9.72 20.05
N ILE A 72 -8.81 10.66 20.58
CA ILE A 72 -8.43 12.08 20.64
C ILE A 72 -7.24 12.34 21.57
N GLU A 73 -7.00 11.46 22.54
CA GLU A 73 -5.91 11.55 23.51
C GLU A 73 -4.64 10.82 23.05
N VAL A 74 -4.66 10.17 21.88
CA VAL A 74 -3.51 9.38 21.41
C VAL A 74 -2.31 10.28 21.07
N ASP A 75 -1.11 9.85 21.48
CA ASP A 75 0.12 10.37 20.91
C ASP A 75 0.32 9.79 19.50
N ILE A 76 -0.30 10.46 18.52
CA ILE A 76 -0.26 10.01 17.12
C ILE A 76 1.17 9.98 16.56
N ASP A 77 2.07 10.83 17.05
CA ASP A 77 3.45 10.85 16.58
C ASP A 77 4.22 9.62 17.09
N ALA A 78 3.92 9.13 18.29
CA ALA A 78 4.45 7.86 18.78
C ALA A 78 3.96 6.66 17.95
N VAL A 79 2.68 6.66 17.55
CA VAL A 79 2.13 5.63 16.65
C VAL A 79 2.81 5.69 15.28
N ARG A 80 2.89 6.88 14.65
CA ARG A 80 3.48 7.08 13.33
C ARG A 80 4.93 6.63 13.22
N ARG A 81 5.69 6.66 14.33
CA ARG A 81 7.08 6.12 14.35
C ARG A 81 7.14 4.63 14.04
N ARG A 82 6.07 3.88 14.33
CA ARG A 82 5.95 2.43 14.12
C ARG A 82 5.31 2.07 12.77
N ILE A 83 4.85 3.06 12.00
CA ILE A 83 4.21 2.86 10.70
C ILE A 83 5.12 3.42 9.60
N GLY A 84 5.56 2.56 8.69
CA GLY A 84 6.21 2.97 7.45
C GLY A 84 5.16 3.13 6.35
N MET A 85 5.23 4.20 5.57
CA MET A 85 4.34 4.39 4.42
C MET A 85 5.12 4.77 3.16
N VAL A 86 4.80 4.08 2.06
CA VAL A 86 5.34 4.31 0.73
C VAL A 86 4.20 4.68 -0.19
N PHE A 87 4.33 5.82 -0.86
CA PHE A 87 3.29 6.38 -1.72
C PHE A 87 3.61 6.10 -3.20
N GLN A 88 2.64 6.33 -4.08
CA GLN A 88 2.83 6.34 -5.53
C GLN A 88 3.91 7.36 -5.96
N GLN A 89 3.96 8.53 -5.30
CA GLN A 89 5.04 9.50 -5.47
C GLN A 89 6.19 9.18 -4.51
N PHE A 90 7.44 9.22 -5.00
CA PHE A 90 8.63 8.80 -4.25
C PHE A 90 8.88 9.62 -2.98
N ASN A 91 8.41 10.87 -2.97
CA ASN A 91 8.48 11.80 -1.83
C ASN A 91 9.91 11.98 -1.27
N LEU A 92 10.95 11.87 -2.10
CA LEU A 92 12.33 12.09 -1.70
C LEU A 92 12.64 13.60 -1.64
N PHE A 93 13.52 14.00 -0.72
CA PHE A 93 14.04 15.37 -0.68
C PHE A 93 15.07 15.55 -1.79
N PRO A 94 14.82 16.39 -2.81
CA PRO A 94 15.65 16.45 -4.02
C PRO A 94 17.00 17.13 -3.80
N HIS A 95 17.14 17.91 -2.71
CA HIS A 95 18.29 18.75 -2.40
C HIS A 95 19.30 18.08 -1.46
N VAL A 96 19.08 16.81 -1.10
CA VAL A 96 19.98 16.02 -0.26
C VAL A 96 20.23 14.66 -0.91
N THR A 97 21.31 14.01 -0.53
CA THR A 97 21.70 12.69 -1.05
C THR A 97 20.71 11.59 -0.63
N VAL A 98 20.83 10.43 -1.25
CA VAL A 98 20.10 9.20 -0.87
C VAL A 98 20.34 8.85 0.59
N THR A 99 21.60 8.84 1.04
CA THR A 99 21.91 8.55 2.45
C THR A 99 21.27 9.56 3.39
N GLU A 100 21.32 10.85 3.05
CA GLU A 100 20.70 11.91 3.87
C GLU A 100 19.18 11.78 3.92
N ASN A 101 18.53 11.33 2.84
CA ASN A 101 17.10 11.02 2.83
C ASN A 101 16.72 9.96 3.88
N LEU A 102 17.57 8.93 4.06
CA LEU A 102 17.36 7.87 5.05
C LEU A 102 17.76 8.30 6.48
N VAL A 103 18.81 9.10 6.62
CA VAL A 103 19.36 9.54 7.92
C VAL A 103 18.50 10.63 8.56
N LEU A 104 17.94 11.55 7.78
CA LEU A 104 17.19 12.70 8.29
C LEU A 104 16.05 12.32 9.25
N PRO A 105 15.10 11.44 8.88
CA PRO A 105 13.98 11.10 9.76
C PRO A 105 14.43 10.35 11.02
N GLN A 106 15.44 9.47 10.91
CA GLN A 106 16.00 8.76 12.07
C GLN A 106 16.57 9.72 13.12
N ARG A 107 17.31 10.74 12.68
CA ARG A 107 17.91 11.71 13.60
C ARG A 107 16.90 12.68 14.19
N ARG A 108 15.92 13.11 13.39
CA ARG A 108 14.94 14.12 13.79
C ARG A 108 13.82 13.55 14.65
N VAL A 109 13.36 12.34 14.33
CA VAL A 109 12.17 11.74 14.96
C VAL A 109 12.56 10.71 16.02
N LEU A 110 13.56 9.85 15.75
CA LEU A 110 14.01 8.83 16.71
C LEU A 110 15.14 9.32 17.62
N GLY A 111 15.75 10.48 17.32
CA GLY A 111 16.89 10.99 18.08
C GLY A 111 18.17 10.17 17.92
N ARG A 112 18.27 9.29 16.92
CA ARG A 112 19.46 8.45 16.70
C ARG A 112 20.73 9.27 16.49
N GLY A 113 21.85 8.74 16.99
CA GLY A 113 23.17 9.32 16.76
C GLY A 113 23.55 9.31 15.28
N LYS A 114 24.41 10.23 14.83
CA LYS A 114 24.82 10.32 13.41
C LYS A 114 25.41 9.01 12.90
N ALA A 115 26.29 8.38 13.67
CA ALA A 115 26.95 7.13 13.27
C ALA A 115 25.97 5.95 13.19
N GLU A 116 25.06 5.84 14.16
CA GLU A 116 24.02 4.81 14.18
C GLU A 116 23.05 4.97 13.00
N ALA A 117 22.54 6.19 12.77
CA ALA A 117 21.62 6.46 11.68
C ALA A 117 22.24 6.18 10.30
N ALA A 118 23.53 6.51 10.12
CA ALA A 118 24.27 6.21 8.89
C ALA A 118 24.48 4.70 8.70
N LYS A 119 24.73 3.95 9.79
CA LYS A 119 24.84 2.48 9.75
C LYS A 119 23.53 1.85 9.29
N VAL A 120 22.41 2.21 9.91
CA VAL A 120 21.07 1.70 9.55
C VAL A 120 20.70 2.09 8.12
N ALA A 121 21.00 3.33 7.70
CA ALA A 121 20.75 3.78 6.34
C ALA A 121 21.50 2.91 5.32
N ARG A 122 22.80 2.65 5.55
CA ARG A 122 23.61 1.79 4.69
C ARG A 122 23.05 0.36 4.61
N GLU A 123 22.69 -0.24 5.75
CA GLU A 123 22.11 -1.59 5.79
C GLU A 123 20.79 -1.66 5.00
N ASN A 124 19.93 -0.65 5.11
CA ASN A 124 18.69 -0.62 4.32
C ASN A 124 18.93 -0.33 2.83
N LEU A 125 19.95 0.44 2.46
CA LEU A 125 20.35 0.61 1.06
C LEU A 125 20.90 -0.69 0.46
N GLU A 126 21.67 -1.45 1.24
CA GLU A 126 22.14 -2.78 0.85
C GLU A 126 20.95 -3.74 0.62
N ARG A 127 19.97 -3.74 1.53
CA ARG A 127 18.74 -4.56 1.42
C ARG A 127 17.94 -4.27 0.15
N VAL A 128 17.88 -3.02 -0.30
CA VAL A 128 17.17 -2.64 -1.53
C VAL A 128 18.07 -2.62 -2.78
N GLY A 129 19.35 -3.03 -2.64
CA GLY A 129 20.30 -3.11 -3.75
C GLY A 129 20.72 -1.75 -4.33
N LEU A 130 20.90 -0.74 -3.47
CA LEU A 130 21.28 0.64 -3.85
C LEU A 130 22.43 1.21 -3.01
N ALA A 131 23.28 0.36 -2.45
CA ALA A 131 24.44 0.79 -1.67
C ALA A 131 25.42 1.66 -2.49
N ASP A 132 25.56 1.39 -3.79
CA ASP A 132 26.40 2.16 -4.72
C ASP A 132 25.83 3.55 -5.07
N LYS A 133 24.57 3.82 -4.68
CA LYS A 133 23.87 5.09 -4.91
C LYS A 133 23.80 5.98 -3.66
N ALA A 134 24.52 5.62 -2.60
CA ALA A 134 24.47 6.31 -1.31
C ALA A 134 24.67 7.84 -1.40
N ASP A 135 25.57 8.29 -2.26
CA ASP A 135 25.94 9.70 -2.43
C ASP A 135 25.21 10.39 -3.60
N ALA A 136 24.36 9.65 -4.34
CA ALA A 136 23.58 10.22 -5.42
C ALA A 136 22.46 11.12 -4.89
N TYR A 137 22.06 12.11 -5.69
CA TYR A 137 20.84 12.88 -5.48
C TYR A 137 19.66 12.20 -6.19
N PRO A 138 18.40 12.40 -5.72
CA PRO A 138 17.23 11.78 -6.34
C PRO A 138 17.09 12.02 -7.85
N ALA A 139 17.49 13.20 -8.34
CA ALA A 139 17.46 13.53 -9.77
C ALA A 139 18.40 12.66 -10.64
N GLN A 140 19.33 11.93 -10.03
CA GLN A 140 20.28 11.03 -10.72
C GLN A 140 19.79 9.57 -10.73
N LEU A 141 18.59 9.31 -10.21
CA LEU A 141 18.00 7.97 -10.07
C LEU A 141 16.82 7.77 -11.02
N SER A 142 16.69 6.56 -11.57
CA SER A 142 15.46 6.13 -12.24
C SER A 142 14.27 6.07 -11.27
N GLY A 143 13.03 6.05 -11.77
CA GLY A 143 11.83 5.97 -10.94
C GLY A 143 11.84 4.75 -9.99
N GLY A 144 12.19 3.56 -10.51
CA GLY A 144 12.29 2.35 -9.69
C GLY A 144 13.37 2.44 -8.60
N GLN A 145 14.50 3.10 -8.88
CA GLN A 145 15.53 3.37 -7.88
C GLN A 145 15.04 4.37 -6.82
N GLN A 146 14.36 5.45 -7.21
CA GLN A 146 13.78 6.42 -6.26
C GLN A 146 12.76 5.74 -5.35
N GLN A 147 11.94 4.85 -5.90
CA GLN A 147 10.97 4.12 -5.09
C GLN A 147 11.62 3.13 -4.12
N ARG A 148 12.66 2.41 -4.55
CA ARG A 148 13.46 1.56 -3.65
C ARG A 148 14.14 2.38 -2.53
N VAL A 149 14.60 3.60 -2.81
CA VAL A 149 15.08 4.54 -1.77
C VAL A 149 13.95 4.95 -0.83
N ALA A 150 12.74 5.19 -1.33
CA ALA A 150 11.59 5.52 -0.50
C ALA A 150 11.23 4.38 0.47
N ILE A 151 11.28 3.13 -0.01
CA ILE A 151 11.13 1.92 0.82
C ILE A 151 12.23 1.88 1.88
N ALA A 152 13.51 2.00 1.50
CA ALA A 152 14.63 1.98 2.43
C ALA A 152 14.55 3.08 3.50
N ARG A 153 14.03 4.27 3.14
CA ARG A 153 13.77 5.36 4.08
C ARG A 153 12.68 5.01 5.09
N ALA A 154 11.56 4.43 4.64
CA ALA A 154 10.51 3.98 5.54
C ALA A 154 11.04 2.89 6.51
N LEU A 155 11.76 1.89 5.97
CA LEU A 155 12.38 0.83 6.78
C LEU A 155 13.41 1.34 7.80
N SER A 156 14.09 2.46 7.48
CA SER A 156 15.08 3.06 8.38
C SER A 156 14.49 3.55 9.69
N MET A 157 13.17 3.77 9.75
CA MET A 157 12.47 4.10 10.99
C MET A 157 12.27 2.89 11.93
N GLY A 158 12.49 1.67 11.44
CA GLY A 158 12.20 0.43 12.16
C GLY A 158 10.70 0.21 12.40
N PRO A 159 9.84 0.31 11.37
CA PRO A 159 8.40 0.17 11.53
C PRO A 159 7.98 -1.27 11.84
N GLU A 160 6.86 -1.41 12.53
CA GLU A 160 6.15 -2.68 12.78
C GLU A 160 5.19 -3.02 11.63
N VAL A 161 4.69 -1.99 10.94
CA VAL A 161 3.75 -2.10 9.82
C VAL A 161 4.26 -1.29 8.62
N MET A 162 4.19 -1.88 7.43
CA MET A 162 4.47 -1.21 6.16
C MET A 162 3.21 -1.05 5.31
N LEU A 163 2.87 0.19 5.00
CA LEU A 163 1.74 0.59 4.18
C LEU A 163 2.24 1.00 2.79
N PHE A 164 1.66 0.43 1.74
CA PHE A 164 1.99 0.76 0.36
C PHE A 164 0.74 1.26 -0.38
N ASP A 165 0.76 2.52 -0.84
CA ASP A 165 -0.31 3.14 -1.63
C ASP A 165 0.14 3.22 -3.09
N GLU A 166 -0.18 2.17 -3.87
CA GLU A 166 0.13 2.08 -5.31
C GLU A 166 1.61 2.34 -5.65
N PRO A 167 2.56 1.59 -5.04
CA PRO A 167 3.97 1.94 -5.10
C PRO A 167 4.59 1.80 -6.49
N THR A 168 3.93 1.15 -7.45
CA THR A 168 4.44 0.91 -8.80
C THR A 168 3.66 1.64 -9.88
N SER A 169 2.50 2.25 -9.58
CA SER A 169 1.59 2.83 -10.59
C SER A 169 2.17 4.03 -11.35
N ALA A 170 3.19 4.69 -10.83
CA ALA A 170 3.88 5.81 -11.50
C ALA A 170 5.20 5.40 -12.19
N LEU A 171 5.47 4.10 -12.32
CA LEU A 171 6.70 3.58 -12.90
C LEU A 171 6.47 3.06 -14.32
N ASP A 172 7.51 3.18 -15.14
CA ASP A 172 7.56 2.48 -16.42
C ASP A 172 7.51 0.95 -16.18
N PRO A 173 6.81 0.17 -17.02
CA PRO A 173 6.63 -1.27 -16.83
C PRO A 173 7.92 -2.07 -16.60
N GLU A 174 9.03 -1.63 -17.20
CA GLU A 174 10.35 -2.27 -17.04
C GLU A 174 10.94 -2.10 -15.63
N LEU A 175 10.53 -1.09 -14.87
CA LEU A 175 11.03 -0.78 -13.52
C LEU A 175 10.14 -1.34 -12.40
N VAL A 176 8.94 -1.83 -12.73
CA VAL A 176 7.98 -2.40 -11.76
C VAL A 176 8.57 -3.61 -11.05
N GLY A 177 9.24 -4.49 -11.80
CA GLY A 177 9.81 -5.74 -11.29
C GLY A 177 10.81 -5.53 -10.15
N ASP A 178 11.67 -4.51 -10.27
CA ASP A 178 12.67 -4.13 -9.26
C ASP A 178 12.00 -3.79 -7.91
N VAL A 179 10.94 -3.01 -7.93
CA VAL A 179 10.23 -2.58 -6.72
C VAL A 179 9.48 -3.75 -6.09
N LEU A 180 8.76 -4.54 -6.91
CA LEU A 180 8.05 -5.73 -6.43
C LEU A 180 9.00 -6.78 -5.85
N SER A 181 10.23 -6.88 -6.36
CA SER A 181 11.24 -7.79 -5.82
C SER A 181 11.62 -7.44 -4.37
N VAL A 182 11.78 -6.15 -4.07
CA VAL A 182 12.04 -5.67 -2.71
C VAL A 182 10.85 -5.95 -1.80
N MET A 183 9.64 -5.69 -2.26
CA MET A 183 8.42 -5.97 -1.49
C MET A 183 8.27 -7.48 -1.18
N ARG A 184 8.63 -8.36 -2.12
CA ARG A 184 8.68 -9.82 -1.92
C ARG A 184 9.65 -10.23 -0.81
N VAL A 185 10.83 -9.60 -0.75
CA VAL A 185 11.81 -9.85 0.32
C VAL A 185 11.25 -9.42 1.68
N LEU A 186 10.61 -8.26 1.77
CA LEU A 186 10.02 -7.79 3.03
C LEU A 186 8.90 -8.72 3.52
N ALA A 187 8.06 -9.20 2.61
CA ALA A 187 7.02 -10.17 2.93
C ALA A 187 7.61 -11.49 3.47
N SER A 188 8.65 -12.03 2.83
CA SER A 188 9.27 -13.29 3.25
C SER A 188 10.03 -13.18 4.59
N GLU A 189 10.43 -11.97 4.98
CA GLU A 189 11.00 -11.65 6.29
C GLU A 189 9.93 -11.52 7.40
N GLY A 190 8.64 -11.66 7.07
CA GLY A 190 7.53 -11.59 8.02
C GLY A 190 7.12 -10.17 8.42
N MET A 191 7.36 -9.19 7.53
CA MET A 191 6.87 -7.82 7.73
C MET A 191 5.34 -7.78 7.59
N THR A 192 4.64 -7.15 8.54
CA THR A 192 3.20 -6.86 8.39
C THR A 192 3.01 -5.82 7.29
N MET A 193 2.24 -6.15 6.25
CA MET A 193 2.09 -5.30 5.08
C MET A 193 0.62 -5.11 4.69
N MET A 194 0.25 -3.87 4.40
CA MET A 194 -1.02 -3.56 3.72
C MET A 194 -0.72 -2.82 2.42
N VAL A 195 -1.15 -3.39 1.29
CA VAL A 195 -0.70 -2.98 -0.04
C VAL A 195 -1.90 -2.68 -0.93
N VAL A 196 -2.11 -1.41 -1.29
CA VAL A 196 -2.97 -1.05 -2.43
C VAL A 196 -2.17 -1.27 -3.71
N THR A 197 -2.66 -2.12 -4.60
CA THR A 197 -1.96 -2.43 -5.87
C THR A 197 -2.90 -2.84 -6.99
N HIS A 198 -2.42 -2.65 -8.23
CA HIS A 198 -3.00 -3.21 -9.45
C HIS A 198 -2.18 -4.40 -9.99
N GLU A 199 -1.07 -4.76 -9.34
CA GLU A 199 -0.18 -5.87 -9.72
C GLU A 199 -0.75 -7.22 -9.25
N MET A 200 -1.66 -7.82 -10.03
CA MET A 200 -2.37 -9.04 -9.64
C MET A 200 -1.45 -10.26 -9.47
N SER A 201 -0.34 -10.31 -10.22
CA SER A 201 0.68 -11.35 -10.05
C SER A 201 1.32 -11.28 -8.66
N PHE A 202 1.70 -10.08 -8.22
CA PHE A 202 2.22 -9.84 -6.87
C PHE A 202 1.19 -10.20 -5.81
N ALA A 203 -0.06 -9.73 -5.94
CA ALA A 203 -1.11 -10.04 -4.98
C ALA A 203 -1.35 -11.55 -4.88
N ARG A 204 -1.35 -12.28 -6.00
CA ARG A 204 -1.54 -13.74 -6.03
C ARG A 204 -0.39 -14.52 -5.40
N GLU A 205 0.85 -14.06 -5.59
CA GLU A 205 2.06 -14.76 -5.14
C GLU A 205 2.41 -14.49 -3.68
N VAL A 206 2.12 -13.27 -3.19
CA VAL A 206 2.70 -12.75 -1.93
C VAL A 206 1.65 -12.52 -0.86
N ALA A 207 0.41 -12.18 -1.24
CA ALA A 207 -0.60 -11.84 -0.24
C ALA A 207 -1.16 -13.10 0.43
N ASP A 208 -1.25 -13.06 1.76
CA ASP A 208 -2.01 -14.06 2.52
C ASP A 208 -3.50 -13.89 2.26
N ARG A 209 -3.95 -12.63 2.19
CA ARG A 209 -5.33 -12.26 1.95
C ARG A 209 -5.45 -11.13 0.94
N VAL A 210 -6.51 -11.16 0.16
CA VAL A 210 -6.88 -10.12 -0.78
C VAL A 210 -8.24 -9.57 -0.41
N VAL A 211 -8.34 -8.25 -0.37
CA VAL A 211 -9.55 -7.48 -0.08
C VAL A 211 -9.94 -6.76 -1.37
N PHE A 212 -11.09 -7.10 -1.93
CA PHE A 212 -11.68 -6.39 -3.06
C PHE A 212 -12.67 -5.33 -2.56
N MET A 213 -12.37 -4.07 -2.86
CA MET A 213 -13.21 -2.91 -2.52
C MET A 213 -13.89 -2.32 -3.74
N ASP A 214 -15.20 -2.10 -3.66
CA ASP A 214 -15.99 -1.35 -4.65
C ASP A 214 -17.02 -0.47 -3.92
N GLY A 215 -17.30 0.72 -4.43
CA GLY A 215 -18.30 1.63 -3.87
C GLY A 215 -18.09 2.07 -2.41
N GLY A 216 -16.88 1.95 -1.87
CA GLY A 216 -16.57 2.33 -0.48
C GLY A 216 -16.86 1.25 0.55
N VAL A 217 -17.06 0.00 0.13
CA VAL A 217 -17.22 -1.18 1.01
C VAL A 217 -16.27 -2.30 0.59
N ILE A 218 -16.01 -3.24 1.50
CA ILE A 218 -15.38 -4.53 1.17
C ILE A 218 -16.46 -5.42 0.57
N VAL A 219 -16.26 -5.85 -0.68
CA VAL A 219 -17.21 -6.66 -1.44
C VAL A 219 -16.84 -8.15 -1.38
N GLU A 220 -15.55 -8.46 -1.40
CA GLU A 220 -15.05 -9.82 -1.24
C GLU A 220 -13.70 -9.79 -0.53
N GLU A 221 -13.49 -10.74 0.37
CA GLU A 221 -12.23 -10.91 1.09
C GLU A 221 -11.96 -12.40 1.30
N GLY A 222 -10.71 -12.80 1.17
CA GLY A 222 -10.31 -14.20 1.35
C GLY A 222 -8.85 -14.44 0.98
N PRO A 223 -8.39 -15.70 1.03
CA PRO A 223 -7.05 -16.07 0.59
C PRO A 223 -6.80 -15.63 -0.86
N ALA A 224 -5.58 -15.17 -1.16
CA ALA A 224 -5.25 -14.64 -2.50
C ALA A 224 -5.56 -15.64 -3.63
N ALA A 225 -5.25 -16.93 -3.41
CA ALA A 225 -5.56 -18.00 -4.36
C ALA A 225 -7.06 -18.12 -4.68
N GLN A 226 -7.95 -17.80 -3.73
CA GLN A 226 -9.39 -17.81 -3.96
C GLN A 226 -9.85 -16.51 -4.60
N VAL A 227 -9.55 -15.34 -4.01
CA VAL A 227 -10.11 -14.07 -4.50
C VAL A 227 -9.58 -13.72 -5.90
N VAL A 228 -8.29 -13.97 -6.17
CA VAL A 228 -7.67 -13.66 -7.47
C VAL A 228 -7.85 -14.80 -8.47
N GLY A 229 -7.89 -16.06 -8.01
CA GLY A 229 -7.95 -17.24 -8.88
C GLY A 229 -9.36 -17.75 -9.19
N ASP A 230 -10.28 -17.68 -8.22
CA ASP A 230 -11.67 -18.14 -8.31
C ASP A 230 -12.62 -17.19 -7.53
N PRO A 231 -12.81 -15.96 -8.03
CA PRO A 231 -13.64 -14.97 -7.36
C PRO A 231 -15.11 -15.42 -7.28
N ARG A 232 -15.68 -15.35 -6.08
CA ARG A 232 -17.06 -15.74 -5.79
C ARG A 232 -18.04 -14.62 -6.08
N HIS A 233 -17.65 -13.37 -5.85
CA HIS A 233 -18.55 -12.24 -6.04
C HIS A 233 -18.51 -11.77 -7.51
N PRO A 234 -19.67 -11.54 -8.17
CA PRO A 234 -19.73 -11.13 -9.57
C PRO A 234 -18.90 -9.87 -9.87
N ARG A 235 -18.96 -8.86 -8.99
CA ARG A 235 -18.16 -7.63 -9.14
C ARG A 235 -16.65 -7.87 -9.13
N THR A 236 -16.16 -8.75 -8.27
CA THR A 236 -14.74 -9.11 -8.22
C THR A 236 -14.33 -9.80 -9.50
N ARG A 237 -15.16 -10.72 -10.01
CA ARG A 237 -14.93 -11.41 -11.28
C ARG A 237 -14.88 -10.46 -12.46
N ASP A 238 -15.84 -9.54 -12.56
CA ASP A 238 -15.89 -8.54 -13.62
C ASP A 238 -14.66 -7.63 -13.61
N PHE A 239 -14.23 -7.20 -12.41
CA PHE A 239 -13.03 -6.39 -12.25
C PHE A 239 -11.76 -7.13 -12.67
N LEU A 240 -11.56 -8.35 -12.18
CA LEU A 240 -10.38 -9.16 -12.50
C LEU A 240 -10.33 -9.52 -13.99
N ASN A 241 -11.46 -9.86 -14.61
CA ASN A 241 -11.52 -10.16 -16.04
C ASN A 241 -11.05 -8.97 -16.89
N ARG A 242 -11.44 -7.74 -16.55
CA ARG A 242 -11.02 -6.53 -17.28
C ARG A 242 -9.52 -6.25 -17.16
N ILE A 243 -8.90 -6.61 -16.04
CA ILE A 243 -7.48 -6.39 -15.80
C ILE A 243 -6.63 -7.48 -16.44
N LEU A 244 -7.07 -8.73 -16.34
CA LEU A 244 -6.35 -9.89 -16.85
C LEU A 244 -6.54 -10.08 -18.36
N ASP A 245 -7.66 -9.62 -18.92
CA ASP A 245 -7.95 -9.62 -20.35
C ASP A 245 -8.50 -8.24 -20.78
N PRO A 246 -7.61 -7.25 -20.98
CA PRO A 246 -8.01 -5.91 -21.43
C PRO A 246 -8.71 -5.93 -22.80
N SER A 247 -8.43 -6.95 -23.64
CA SER A 247 -9.03 -7.09 -24.97
C SER A 247 -10.47 -7.60 -24.95
N ALA A 248 -10.91 -8.25 -23.87
CA ALA A 248 -12.30 -8.67 -23.69
C ALA A 248 -13.23 -7.53 -23.24
N ALA A 249 -12.68 -6.40 -22.77
CA ALA A 249 -13.45 -5.28 -22.21
C ALA A 249 -14.07 -4.33 -23.27
N GLU A 250 -13.71 -4.49 -24.55
CA GLU A 250 -14.18 -3.63 -25.67
C GLU A 250 -15.36 -4.19 -26.47
N ALA A 251 -16.18 -5.08 -25.93
CA ALA A 251 -17.40 -5.53 -26.60
C ALA A 251 -18.69 -4.96 -25.97
N PRO A 252 -19.15 -3.75 -26.36
CA PRO A 252 -20.54 -3.38 -26.19
C PRO A 252 -21.39 -3.96 -27.33
N GLY A 253 -22.32 -4.85 -26.97
CA GLY A 253 -23.60 -5.12 -27.64
C GLY A 253 -23.67 -5.03 -29.16
N ALA A 254 -23.40 -6.14 -29.84
CA ALA A 254 -23.99 -6.42 -31.15
C ALA A 254 -25.29 -7.22 -30.93
N ASP A 255 -26.38 -6.52 -30.65
CA ASP A 255 -27.75 -7.03 -30.68
C ASP A 255 -28.62 -5.84 -31.11
N ALA A 256 -29.54 -5.88 -32.09
CA ALA A 256 -30.11 -6.97 -32.85
C ALA A 256 -30.52 -6.40 -34.22
N GLY A 257 -30.53 -7.25 -35.24
CA GLY A 257 -31.14 -6.94 -36.52
C GLY A 257 -32.63 -6.62 -36.39
N GLY A 258 -33.06 -5.56 -37.07
CA GLY A 258 -34.46 -5.29 -37.41
C GLY A 258 -34.59 -5.24 -38.94
N PRO A 259 -35.62 -5.84 -39.53
CA PRO A 259 -35.67 -6.11 -40.96
C PRO A 259 -35.97 -4.84 -41.77
N ALA A 260 -35.45 -4.81 -42.99
CA ALA A 260 -35.88 -3.89 -44.02
C ALA A 260 -37.38 -4.10 -44.33
N ALA A 261 -38.12 -3.01 -44.41
CA ALA A 261 -39.43 -2.96 -45.05
C ALA A 261 -39.49 -1.70 -45.93
N ASP A 262 -40.00 -1.94 -47.14
CA ASP A 262 -40.19 -1.09 -48.33
C ASP A 262 -40.45 0.41 -48.13
#